data_AF-A0A851IG59-F1
#
_entry.id   AF-A0A851IG59-F1
#
_cell.length_a   1.000
_cell.length_b   1.000
_cell.length_c   1.000
_cell.angle_alpha   90.00
_cell.angle_beta   90.00
_cell.angle_gamma   90.00
#
_symmetry.space_group_name_H-M   'P 1'
#
loop_
_entity.id
_entity.type
_entity.pdbx_description
1 polymer ?
#
loop_
_entity_poly.entity_id
_entity_poly.type
_entity_poly.pdbx_seq_one_letter_code
_entity_poly.pdbx_strand_id
1 'polypeptide(L)'
;MKRKLATLILTAVLAMNTIACSATAKTSSTTVTNTTTSQTTSNNSTAIDALDSANLFSKKDKEIDYEKTSKTIKLNNESVTISEEGTYILSGTITNGQVIVDAPKEAKITLVLDSVSINNDTSAAIYVKQADKVFITLAKNSINTLSNKSEFVAIDDNNIDGVIFSKDDLTLNGQGKLIINANYGNGIVSKDDLIITSGDYEITAANHGLQGKDNVKISDGNITIKATKDAIHSENSDDTSLGYVYIGGGNLNLTSSSDAIDSSSIVQIDNGTINITADDDGIHSDGRLIINGGKINILQSNEGLEGEKVDITGGEINVISKDDGLNATSGSSTTNTQAQDNSQSSENTKKQSKKERPEPPQDGQMPDSSNRPKPPQDGQMPNSSNRPEPPKDGQMPPHMGGGMDEVQENAYINITGGTITIKAGGDGVDSNGNITVSGGTTYVYGPTNDGNGSLDYNGAATISSGTFITAGSSGMAQNFGNDSTQGSILLNLSSSKNEGTKVTVTNSSGKAILTFTPQTKYNSLLISSPDIKQGEKYTITAGDETQTIEMTSNIYSSNERHR
;
A
#
# COMPACT_ATOMS: atom_id res chain seq x y z
N MET A 1 -34.17 -56.74 12.97
CA MET A 1 -34.92 -57.73 12.17
C MET A 1 -34.55 -57.55 10.70
N LYS A 2 -33.96 -58.57 10.08
CA LYS A 2 -33.59 -58.63 8.65
C LYS A 2 -34.83 -58.85 7.78
N ARG A 3 -35.01 -58.13 6.66
CA ARG A 3 -35.60 -58.59 5.37
C ARG A 3 -35.31 -57.52 4.31
N LYS A 4 -35.04 -57.77 3.03
CA LYS A 4 -34.48 -58.88 2.22
C LYS A 4 -34.36 -58.27 0.80
N LEU A 5 -33.30 -58.59 0.08
CA LEU A 5 -33.08 -58.33 -1.35
C LEU A 5 -34.24 -58.83 -2.23
N ALA A 6 -34.45 -58.16 -3.37
CA ALA A 6 -34.88 -58.81 -4.61
C ALA A 6 -34.33 -58.05 -5.83
N THR A 7 -33.41 -58.71 -6.53
CA THR A 7 -32.77 -58.36 -7.80
C THR A 7 -33.67 -58.79 -8.97
N LEU A 8 -33.70 -58.02 -10.07
CA LEU A 8 -34.17 -58.48 -11.38
C LEU A 8 -33.09 -58.18 -12.44
N ILE A 9 -32.71 -59.22 -13.19
CA ILE A 9 -31.72 -59.25 -14.28
C ILE A 9 -32.47 -59.58 -15.59
N LEU A 10 -31.80 -59.35 -16.73
CA LEU A 10 -32.00 -59.88 -18.12
C LEU A 10 -32.73 -58.91 -19.08
N THR A 11 -32.29 -58.53 -20.30
CA THR A 11 -31.13 -58.90 -21.16
C THR A 11 -31.06 -57.98 -22.41
N ALA A 12 -29.84 -57.58 -22.77
CA ALA A 12 -29.16 -57.64 -24.09
C ALA A 12 -29.85 -57.28 -25.42
N VAL A 13 -29.21 -56.37 -26.20
CA VAL A 13 -28.97 -56.52 -27.66
C VAL A 13 -27.57 -55.96 -28.01
N LEU A 14 -26.87 -56.74 -28.84
CA LEU A 14 -25.52 -56.63 -29.37
C LEU A 14 -25.53 -55.98 -30.77
N ALA A 15 -24.56 -55.12 -31.10
CA ALA A 15 -24.14 -54.89 -32.48
C ALA A 15 -22.65 -54.48 -32.53
N MET A 16 -21.83 -55.38 -33.06
CA MET A 16 -20.43 -55.16 -33.44
C MET A 16 -20.34 -54.54 -34.83
N ASN A 17 -19.32 -53.71 -35.05
CA ASN A 17 -18.58 -53.65 -36.32
C ASN A 17 -17.09 -53.48 -36.02
N THR A 18 -16.30 -54.30 -36.70
CA THR A 18 -14.82 -54.40 -36.65
C THR A 18 -14.21 -54.01 -38.00
N ILE A 19 -12.86 -53.97 -38.03
CA ILE A 19 -11.90 -53.94 -39.17
C ILE A 19 -11.30 -52.53 -39.39
N ALA A 20 -9.98 -52.29 -39.52
CA ALA A 20 -8.79 -53.14 -39.70
C ALA A 20 -7.53 -52.46 -39.13
N CYS A 21 -6.55 -53.32 -38.84
CA CYS A 21 -5.19 -53.02 -38.42
C CYS A 21 -4.26 -52.95 -39.64
N SER A 22 -3.21 -52.13 -39.57
CA SER A 22 -1.98 -52.32 -40.35
C SER A 22 -0.78 -51.96 -39.49
N ALA A 23 0.10 -52.94 -39.28
CA ALA A 23 1.32 -52.87 -38.48
C ALA A 23 2.53 -53.13 -39.37
N THR A 24 3.66 -52.48 -39.04
CA THR A 24 5.06 -52.94 -39.23
C THR A 24 5.98 -51.88 -38.63
N ALA A 25 7.12 -52.11 -37.97
CA ALA A 25 7.77 -53.24 -37.32
C ALA A 25 9.08 -52.67 -36.72
N LYS A 26 9.50 -53.07 -35.50
CA LYS A 26 10.88 -53.50 -35.19
C LYS A 26 11.09 -53.82 -33.70
N THR A 27 11.92 -54.84 -33.50
CA THR A 27 12.30 -55.47 -32.23
C THR A 27 13.79 -55.22 -31.97
N SER A 28 14.13 -54.99 -30.69
CA SER A 28 15.40 -55.23 -29.96
C SER A 28 16.75 -54.68 -30.49
N SER A 29 17.43 -53.83 -29.72
CA SER A 29 18.33 -54.21 -28.59
C SER A 29 19.22 -53.04 -28.13
N THR A 30 19.29 -52.88 -26.81
CA THR A 30 20.24 -52.17 -25.91
C THR A 30 21.46 -51.46 -26.50
N THR A 31 21.64 -50.16 -26.18
CA THR A 31 22.94 -49.57 -25.79
C THR A 31 22.72 -48.31 -24.94
N VAL A 32 23.48 -48.26 -23.84
CA VAL A 32 23.74 -47.22 -22.83
C VAL A 32 23.43 -45.77 -23.25
N THR A 33 22.68 -45.06 -22.40
CA THR A 33 22.69 -43.60 -22.36
C THR A 33 22.77 -43.13 -20.92
N ASN A 34 23.80 -42.32 -20.63
CA ASN A 34 24.01 -41.63 -19.37
C ASN A 34 22.78 -40.79 -19.01
N THR A 35 22.17 -41.11 -17.87
CA THR A 35 21.18 -40.25 -17.23
C THR A 35 21.94 -39.10 -16.56
N THR A 36 22.09 -37.98 -17.26
CA THR A 36 22.37 -36.70 -16.61
C THR A 36 21.08 -36.27 -15.92
N THR A 37 21.04 -36.48 -14.61
CA THR A 37 20.00 -35.97 -13.73
C THR A 37 20.07 -34.45 -13.76
N SER A 38 19.23 -33.80 -14.58
CA SER A 38 18.95 -32.38 -14.41
C SER A 38 18.15 -32.23 -13.12
N GLN A 39 18.87 -31.91 -12.05
CA GLN A 39 18.30 -31.34 -10.84
C GLN A 39 17.49 -30.11 -11.25
N THR A 40 16.17 -30.21 -11.14
CA THR A 40 15.31 -29.06 -10.92
C THR A 40 15.78 -28.40 -9.64
N THR A 41 16.55 -27.33 -9.77
CA THR A 41 16.73 -26.33 -8.73
C THR A 41 15.34 -25.75 -8.45
N SER A 42 14.72 -26.21 -7.37
CA SER A 42 13.64 -25.47 -6.72
C SER A 42 14.22 -24.13 -6.29
N ASN A 43 14.08 -23.13 -7.15
CA ASN A 43 14.22 -21.74 -6.72
C ASN A 43 13.12 -21.52 -5.71
N ASN A 44 13.49 -21.50 -4.44
CA ASN A 44 12.62 -21.05 -3.36
C ASN A 44 12.48 -19.53 -3.51
N SER A 45 11.65 -19.12 -4.48
CA SER A 45 11.21 -17.75 -4.63
C SER A 45 10.14 -17.52 -3.57
N THR A 46 10.47 -16.71 -2.59
CA THR A 46 9.56 -16.14 -1.58
C THR A 46 8.58 -15.14 -2.20
N ALA A 47 8.10 -15.37 -3.42
CA ALA A 47 7.08 -14.55 -4.04
C ALA A 47 5.77 -14.72 -3.25
N ILE A 48 5.32 -13.67 -2.57
CA ILE A 48 4.01 -13.67 -1.95
C ILE A 48 2.98 -13.52 -3.07
N ASP A 49 2.19 -14.58 -3.28
CA ASP A 49 1.11 -14.62 -4.26
C ASP A 49 -0.04 -13.72 -3.84
N ALA A 50 -0.88 -13.32 -4.81
CA ALA A 50 -2.12 -12.61 -4.51
C ALA A 50 -3.01 -13.41 -3.55
N LEU A 51 -3.71 -12.71 -2.66
CA LEU A 51 -4.63 -13.31 -1.71
C LEU A 51 -5.86 -13.88 -2.42
N ASP A 52 -6.26 -15.10 -2.06
CA ASP A 52 -7.46 -15.75 -2.57
C ASP A 52 -8.73 -15.20 -1.87
N SER A 53 -9.34 -14.19 -2.48
CA SER A 53 -10.52 -13.51 -1.94
C SER A 53 -11.73 -14.42 -1.69
N ALA A 54 -11.79 -15.62 -2.28
CA ALA A 54 -12.87 -16.57 -2.07
C ALA A 54 -12.90 -17.13 -0.63
N ASN A 55 -11.76 -17.14 0.07
CA ASN A 55 -11.59 -17.83 1.36
C ASN A 55 -11.19 -16.90 2.52
N LEU A 56 -11.10 -15.58 2.29
CA LEU A 56 -10.66 -14.62 3.32
C LEU A 56 -11.67 -14.35 4.44
N PHE A 57 -12.96 -14.64 4.20
CA PHE A 57 -14.02 -14.42 5.18
C PHE A 57 -14.85 -15.68 5.37
N SER A 58 -15.01 -16.10 6.61
CA SER A 58 -15.93 -17.16 6.97
C SER A 58 -17.39 -16.69 6.88
N LYS A 59 -18.32 -17.65 6.81
CA LYS A 59 -19.75 -17.34 6.90
C LYS A 59 -20.11 -16.65 8.23
N LYS A 60 -19.44 -17.02 9.32
CA LYS A 60 -19.70 -16.47 10.64
C LYS A 60 -19.26 -15.01 10.76
N ASP A 61 -18.18 -14.63 10.06
CA ASP A 61 -17.71 -13.24 10.06
C ASP A 61 -18.75 -12.27 9.48
N LYS A 62 -19.57 -12.76 8.55
CA LYS A 62 -20.65 -12.01 7.88
C LYS A 62 -22.02 -12.17 8.57
N GLU A 63 -22.13 -12.97 9.62
CA GLU A 63 -23.38 -13.20 10.33
C GLU A 63 -23.67 -12.02 11.27
N ILE A 64 -24.73 -11.25 10.95
CA ILE A 64 -25.15 -10.07 11.72
C ILE A 64 -26.44 -10.30 12.51
N ASP A 65 -27.15 -11.40 12.24
CA ASP A 65 -28.38 -11.76 12.93
C ASP A 65 -28.06 -12.39 14.30
N TYR A 66 -28.90 -12.10 15.29
CA TYR A 66 -28.78 -12.66 16.64
C TYR A 66 -30.16 -12.96 17.25
N GLU A 67 -30.25 -14.02 18.05
CA GLU A 67 -31.51 -14.59 18.50
C GLU A 67 -32.03 -13.99 19.83
N LYS A 68 -33.34 -14.12 20.07
CA LYS A 68 -33.99 -13.68 21.32
C LYS A 68 -33.55 -14.44 22.58
N THR A 69 -32.93 -15.60 22.44
CA THR A 69 -32.35 -16.37 23.56
C THR A 69 -31.00 -15.82 24.03
N SER A 70 -30.49 -14.78 23.38
CA SER A 70 -29.24 -14.12 23.76
C SER A 70 -29.31 -13.55 25.18
N LYS A 71 -28.20 -13.63 25.92
CA LYS A 71 -28.10 -13.10 27.28
C LYS A 71 -28.05 -11.58 27.21
N THR A 72 -28.98 -10.87 27.83
CA THR A 72 -28.95 -9.39 27.90
C THR A 72 -28.19 -8.93 29.14
N ILE A 73 -27.23 -8.03 28.98
CA ILE A 73 -26.51 -7.38 30.08
C ILE A 73 -26.73 -5.88 29.98
N LYS A 74 -27.29 -5.30 31.04
CA LYS A 74 -27.44 -3.85 31.18
C LYS A 74 -26.27 -3.29 31.99
N LEU A 75 -25.41 -2.53 31.33
CA LEU A 75 -24.25 -1.89 31.91
C LEU A 75 -24.68 -0.78 32.88
N ASN A 76 -24.07 -0.75 34.07
CA ASN A 76 -24.46 0.06 35.21
C ASN A 76 -23.27 0.71 35.93
N ASN A 77 -22.21 1.09 35.19
CA ASN A 77 -20.94 1.61 35.71
C ASN A 77 -20.05 0.63 36.47
N GLU A 78 -20.33 -0.67 36.34
CA GLU A 78 -19.43 -1.73 36.81
C GLU A 78 -18.82 -2.46 35.62
N SER A 79 -17.55 -2.88 35.75
CA SER A 79 -16.91 -3.76 34.77
C SER A 79 -17.62 -5.11 34.72
N VAL A 80 -17.69 -5.71 33.53
CA VAL A 80 -18.38 -6.98 33.28
C VAL A 80 -17.38 -7.99 32.74
N THR A 81 -17.44 -9.24 33.21
CA THR A 81 -16.65 -10.35 32.65
C THR A 81 -17.58 -11.38 32.01
N ILE A 82 -17.26 -11.77 30.79
CA ILE A 82 -17.92 -12.80 30.00
C ILE A 82 -16.96 -13.99 29.93
N SER A 83 -17.37 -15.12 30.50
CA SER A 83 -16.52 -16.30 30.69
C SER A 83 -17.07 -17.59 30.06
N GLU A 84 -18.17 -17.50 29.32
CA GLU A 84 -18.82 -18.65 28.69
C GLU A 84 -19.14 -18.32 27.23
N GLU A 85 -19.06 -19.33 26.36
CA GLU A 85 -19.51 -19.23 24.97
C GLU A 85 -20.95 -18.71 24.88
N GLY A 86 -21.23 -17.83 23.92
CA GLY A 86 -22.57 -17.39 23.61
C GLY A 86 -22.68 -15.97 23.05
N THR A 87 -23.93 -15.54 22.88
CA THR A 87 -24.29 -14.21 22.40
C THR A 87 -24.81 -13.33 23.54
N TYR A 88 -24.23 -12.14 23.67
CA TYR A 88 -24.45 -11.19 24.75
C TYR A 88 -24.88 -9.84 24.19
N ILE A 89 -26.12 -9.42 24.47
CA ILE A 89 -26.63 -8.11 24.07
C ILE A 89 -26.34 -7.11 25.18
N LEU A 90 -25.46 -6.15 24.88
CA LEU A 90 -24.99 -5.14 25.80
C LEU A 90 -25.70 -3.81 25.52
N SER A 91 -26.20 -3.16 26.58
CA SER A 91 -26.76 -1.80 26.51
C SER A 91 -26.46 -1.02 27.78
N GLY A 92 -26.45 0.32 27.71
CA GLY A 92 -26.20 1.17 28.88
C GLY A 92 -24.77 1.70 28.95
N THR A 93 -24.30 2.04 30.16
CA THR A 93 -23.07 2.84 30.32
C THR A 93 -22.10 2.23 31.33
N ILE A 94 -20.81 2.35 31.02
CA ILE A 94 -19.71 2.26 31.99
C ILE A 94 -18.88 3.55 31.89
N THR A 95 -18.89 4.38 32.93
CA THR A 95 -18.13 5.64 32.92
C THR A 95 -16.63 5.47 33.14
N ASN A 96 -16.21 4.42 33.86
CA ASN A 96 -14.81 4.04 34.02
C ASN A 96 -14.72 2.54 34.36
N GLY A 97 -14.40 1.71 33.38
CA GLY A 97 -14.33 0.26 33.51
C GLY A 97 -14.40 -0.42 32.14
N GLN A 98 -14.54 -1.74 32.14
CA GLN A 98 -14.35 -2.54 30.94
C GLN A 98 -15.35 -3.69 30.82
N VAL A 99 -15.59 -4.12 29.58
CA VAL A 99 -16.13 -5.45 29.29
C VAL A 99 -14.95 -6.37 28.99
N ILE A 100 -14.83 -7.47 29.74
CA ILE A 100 -13.74 -8.45 29.63
C ILE A 100 -14.30 -9.74 29.05
N VAL A 101 -13.66 -10.28 28.02
CA VAL A 101 -13.87 -11.66 27.56
C VAL A 101 -12.71 -12.51 28.05
N ASP A 102 -13.00 -13.43 28.96
CA ASP A 102 -12.05 -14.40 29.54
C ASP A 102 -12.72 -15.77 29.55
N ALA A 103 -12.85 -16.36 28.36
CA ALA A 103 -13.58 -17.59 28.09
C ALA A 103 -12.61 -18.73 27.67
N PRO A 104 -13.06 -19.99 27.61
CA PRO A 104 -12.24 -21.08 27.07
C PRO A 104 -11.68 -20.76 25.67
N LYS A 105 -10.49 -21.28 25.33
CA LYS A 105 -9.79 -20.96 24.07
C LYS A 105 -10.48 -21.47 22.81
N GLU A 106 -11.45 -22.34 22.96
CA GLU A 106 -12.31 -22.87 21.90
C GLU A 106 -13.64 -22.10 21.78
N ALA A 107 -13.90 -21.16 22.69
CA ALA A 107 -15.19 -20.48 22.78
C ALA A 107 -15.32 -19.36 21.73
N LYS A 108 -16.46 -19.33 21.05
CA LYS A 108 -16.85 -18.23 20.15
C LYS A 108 -17.86 -17.30 20.81
N ILE A 109 -17.47 -16.05 21.01
CA ILE A 109 -18.29 -15.06 21.73
C ILE A 109 -18.84 -14.03 20.77
N THR A 110 -20.13 -13.71 20.86
CA THR A 110 -20.71 -12.57 20.14
C THR A 110 -21.14 -11.50 21.15
N LEU A 111 -20.51 -10.33 21.09
CA LEU A 111 -20.94 -9.12 21.79
C LEU A 111 -21.78 -8.28 20.84
N VAL A 112 -23.08 -8.20 21.10
CA VAL A 112 -23.97 -7.30 20.37
C VAL A 112 -23.99 -5.97 21.10
N LEU A 113 -23.47 -4.92 20.47
CA LEU A 113 -23.47 -3.57 21.04
C LEU A 113 -24.76 -2.86 20.63
N ASP A 114 -25.65 -2.66 21.60
CA ASP A 114 -26.93 -1.97 21.44
C ASP A 114 -26.97 -0.70 22.31
N SER A 115 -26.43 0.37 21.73
CA SER A 115 -26.40 1.71 22.32
C SER A 115 -25.59 1.77 23.61
N VAL A 116 -24.39 1.19 23.59
CA VAL A 116 -23.46 1.22 24.73
C VAL A 116 -22.62 2.50 24.75
N SER A 117 -22.25 2.96 25.94
CA SER A 117 -21.20 3.95 26.14
C SER A 117 -20.23 3.44 27.20
N ILE A 118 -19.00 3.10 26.82
CA ILE A 118 -18.02 2.48 27.71
C ILE A 118 -16.73 3.29 27.65
N ASN A 119 -16.29 3.78 28.79
CA ASN A 119 -15.01 4.44 28.94
C ASN A 119 -14.16 3.67 29.96
N ASN A 120 -12.87 3.52 29.68
CA ASN A 120 -11.87 3.10 30.64
C ASN A 120 -10.70 4.06 30.59
N ASP A 121 -10.42 4.77 31.68
CA ASP A 121 -9.43 5.85 31.63
C ASP A 121 -8.02 5.33 31.32
N THR A 122 -7.64 4.16 31.86
CA THR A 122 -6.26 3.63 31.84
C THR A 122 -6.11 2.27 31.16
N SER A 123 -7.15 1.75 30.50
CA SER A 123 -7.11 0.45 29.82
C SER A 123 -8.13 0.40 28.67
N ALA A 124 -8.37 -0.78 28.11
CA ALA A 124 -9.36 -0.97 27.06
C ALA A 124 -10.79 -0.86 27.61
N ALA A 125 -11.70 -0.33 26.78
CA ALA A 125 -13.14 -0.37 27.04
C ALA A 125 -13.69 -1.79 26.82
N ILE A 126 -13.18 -2.49 25.80
CA ILE A 126 -13.44 -3.91 25.56
C ILE A 126 -12.09 -4.63 25.51
N TYR A 127 -11.90 -5.58 26.42
CA TYR A 127 -10.69 -6.38 26.52
C TYR A 127 -11.01 -7.86 26.30
N VAL A 128 -10.55 -8.42 25.18
CA VAL A 128 -10.56 -9.87 24.95
C VAL A 128 -9.23 -10.45 25.41
N LYS A 129 -9.26 -11.06 26.57
CA LYS A 129 -8.11 -11.71 27.20
C LYS A 129 -7.91 -13.13 26.69
N GLN A 130 -8.99 -13.87 26.44
CA GLN A 130 -8.93 -15.16 25.77
C GLN A 130 -10.31 -15.59 25.24
N ALA A 131 -10.32 -16.13 24.02
CA ALA A 131 -11.39 -16.87 23.36
C ALA A 131 -10.79 -17.62 22.14
N ASP A 132 -11.60 -18.34 21.36
CA ASP A 132 -11.21 -18.74 20.00
C ASP A 132 -11.35 -17.55 19.06
N LYS A 133 -12.51 -16.92 19.11
CA LYS A 133 -12.85 -15.75 18.30
C LYS A 133 -13.95 -14.93 18.95
N VAL A 134 -13.81 -13.61 18.88
CA VAL A 134 -14.83 -12.68 19.35
C VAL A 134 -15.42 -11.90 18.18
N PHE A 135 -16.75 -11.86 18.14
CA PHE A 135 -17.54 -11.07 17.21
C PHE A 135 -18.13 -9.87 17.95
N ILE A 136 -17.91 -8.66 17.45
CA ILE A 136 -18.57 -7.44 17.90
C ILE A 136 -19.59 -7.04 16.83
N THR A 137 -20.85 -7.29 17.10
CA THR A 137 -21.96 -6.99 16.19
C THR A 137 -22.65 -5.70 16.61
N LEU A 138 -22.66 -4.70 15.73
CA LEU A 138 -23.32 -3.42 15.95
C LEU A 138 -24.83 -3.57 15.69
N ALA A 139 -25.64 -3.45 16.74
CA ALA A 139 -27.09 -3.58 16.62
C ALA A 139 -27.66 -2.51 15.68
N LYS A 140 -28.66 -2.88 14.89
CA LYS A 140 -29.30 -1.96 13.94
C LYS A 140 -29.82 -0.70 14.62
N ASN A 141 -29.56 0.46 14.01
CA ASN A 141 -29.95 1.79 14.52
C ASN A 141 -29.36 2.15 15.89
N SER A 142 -28.32 1.44 16.35
CA SER A 142 -27.59 1.81 17.56
C SER A 142 -26.41 2.73 17.25
N ILE A 143 -26.06 3.57 18.22
CA ILE A 143 -24.79 4.32 18.24
C ILE A 143 -24.07 3.91 19.51
N ASN A 144 -22.88 3.36 19.34
CA ASN A 144 -22.05 2.85 20.41
C ASN A 144 -20.81 3.74 20.53
N THR A 145 -20.38 4.05 21.75
CA THR A 145 -19.21 4.90 21.98
C THR A 145 -18.25 4.23 22.95
N LEU A 146 -17.00 4.05 22.52
CA LEU A 146 -15.92 3.50 23.33
C LEU A 146 -14.78 4.52 23.44
N SER A 147 -14.15 4.63 24.60
CA SER A 147 -13.04 5.59 24.78
C SER A 147 -12.06 5.23 25.88
N ASN A 148 -10.89 5.88 25.82
CA ASN A 148 -9.97 6.05 26.95
C ASN A 148 -9.61 7.53 27.17
N LYS A 149 -9.02 7.84 28.33
CA LYS A 149 -8.72 9.24 28.74
C LYS A 149 -7.31 9.47 29.28
N SER A 150 -6.50 8.44 29.42
CA SER A 150 -5.12 8.53 29.88
C SER A 150 -4.28 7.39 29.33
N GLU A 151 -2.97 7.47 29.55
CA GLU A 151 -2.01 6.42 29.19
C GLU A 151 -2.45 5.04 29.69
N PHE A 152 -2.19 4.02 28.88
CA PHE A 152 -2.45 2.65 29.25
C PHE A 152 -1.57 2.22 30.42
N VAL A 153 -2.20 1.68 31.46
CA VAL A 153 -1.53 1.09 32.61
C VAL A 153 -1.65 -0.42 32.49
N ALA A 154 -0.51 -1.11 32.51
CA ALA A 154 -0.49 -2.57 32.48
C ALA A 154 -1.29 -3.14 33.66
N ILE A 155 -2.34 -3.89 33.34
CA ILE A 155 -3.14 -4.67 34.30
C ILE A 155 -2.77 -6.15 34.30
N ASP A 156 -2.00 -6.58 33.29
CA ASP A 156 -1.41 -7.89 33.10
C ASP A 156 -0.26 -7.82 32.06
N ASP A 157 0.25 -8.97 31.63
CA ASP A 157 1.38 -9.08 30.69
C ASP A 157 0.99 -8.90 29.21
N ASN A 158 -0.25 -8.53 28.90
CA ASN A 158 -0.75 -8.51 27.52
C ASN A 158 -0.56 -7.18 26.78
N ASN A 159 0.04 -6.19 27.44
CA ASN A 159 0.35 -4.87 26.86
C ASN A 159 -0.84 -4.25 26.11
N ILE A 160 -1.95 -4.05 26.84
CA ILE A 160 -3.15 -3.43 26.29
C ILE A 160 -2.81 -2.01 25.83
N ASP A 161 -2.99 -1.75 24.55
CA ASP A 161 -2.62 -0.50 23.88
C ASP A 161 -3.72 0.02 22.96
N GLY A 162 -4.95 -0.50 23.06
CA GLY A 162 -6.10 -0.10 22.25
C GLY A 162 -7.41 0.03 23.04
N VAL A 163 -8.34 0.87 22.56
CA VAL A 163 -9.68 1.01 23.17
C VAL A 163 -10.49 -0.27 23.07
N ILE A 164 -10.40 -0.96 21.93
CA ILE A 164 -10.71 -2.38 21.83
C ILE A 164 -9.38 -3.11 21.70
N PHE A 165 -9.13 -4.07 22.57
CA PHE A 165 -7.92 -4.89 22.51
C PHE A 165 -8.30 -6.35 22.58
N SER A 166 -7.80 -7.14 21.62
CA SER A 166 -7.97 -8.58 21.58
C SER A 166 -6.65 -9.30 21.47
N LYS A 167 -6.51 -10.36 22.26
CA LYS A 167 -5.41 -11.31 22.13
C LYS A 167 -5.62 -12.35 21.04
N ASP A 168 -6.87 -12.61 20.70
CA ASP A 168 -7.27 -13.63 19.73
C ASP A 168 -8.04 -12.96 18.58
N ASP A 169 -8.49 -13.75 17.62
CA ASP A 169 -9.28 -13.28 16.46
C ASP A 169 -10.45 -12.37 16.85
N LEU A 170 -10.52 -11.22 16.17
CA LEU A 170 -11.56 -10.23 16.36
C LEU A 170 -12.28 -9.95 15.03
N THR A 171 -13.61 -10.03 15.06
CA THR A 171 -14.44 -9.62 13.93
C THR A 171 -15.46 -8.58 14.34
N LEU A 172 -15.60 -7.53 13.54
CA LEU A 172 -16.62 -6.52 13.70
C LEU A 172 -17.56 -6.54 12.50
N ASN A 173 -18.85 -6.46 12.78
CA ASN A 173 -19.91 -6.46 11.77
C ASN A 173 -21.16 -5.74 12.28
N GLY A 174 -22.21 -5.70 11.45
CA GLY A 174 -23.54 -5.26 11.88
C GLY A 174 -24.04 -4.04 11.12
N GLN A 175 -25.09 -3.43 11.66
CA GLN A 175 -25.84 -2.35 11.01
C GLN A 175 -25.90 -1.06 11.83
N GLY A 176 -25.26 -1.04 13.00
CA GLY A 176 -25.13 0.13 13.86
C GLY A 176 -23.85 0.92 13.58
N LYS A 177 -23.67 1.97 14.38
CA LYS A 177 -22.47 2.81 14.39
C LYS A 177 -21.62 2.55 15.62
N LEU A 178 -20.30 2.55 15.45
CA LEU A 178 -19.31 2.53 16.52
C LEU A 178 -18.41 3.75 16.42
N ILE A 179 -18.37 4.54 17.49
CA ILE A 179 -17.48 5.69 17.67
C ILE A 179 -16.40 5.30 18.66
N ILE A 180 -15.13 5.43 18.27
CA ILE A 180 -13.98 5.17 19.13
C ILE A 180 -13.18 6.47 19.29
N ASN A 181 -12.98 6.86 20.55
CA ASN A 181 -12.10 7.97 20.93
C ASN A 181 -10.90 7.41 21.70
N ALA A 182 -9.88 7.01 20.97
CA ALA A 182 -8.60 6.56 21.50
C ALA A 182 -7.66 7.77 21.67
N ASN A 183 -7.89 8.56 22.71
CA ASN A 183 -7.06 9.74 23.01
C ASN A 183 -5.62 9.37 23.35
N TYR A 184 -5.39 8.11 23.72
CA TYR A 184 -4.09 7.49 23.93
C TYR A 184 -4.10 6.13 23.22
N GLY A 185 -2.98 5.77 22.59
CA GLY A 185 -2.80 4.51 21.87
C GLY A 185 -3.75 4.30 20.68
N ASN A 186 -4.03 3.03 20.40
CA ASN A 186 -4.72 2.55 19.20
C ASN A 186 -6.25 2.59 19.33
N GLY A 187 -6.94 2.62 18.19
CA GLY A 187 -8.38 2.43 18.14
C GLY A 187 -8.79 0.98 18.46
N ILE A 188 -8.51 0.07 17.54
CA ILE A 188 -8.84 -1.35 17.63
C ILE A 188 -7.58 -2.18 17.38
N VAL A 189 -7.29 -3.10 18.28
CA VAL A 189 -6.12 -3.98 18.21
C VAL A 189 -6.56 -5.44 18.30
N SER A 190 -6.07 -6.26 17.38
CA SER A 190 -6.03 -7.72 17.49
C SER A 190 -4.59 -8.20 17.41
N LYS A 191 -4.21 -9.12 18.31
CA LYS A 191 -2.91 -9.80 18.24
C LYS A 191 -2.90 -11.00 17.28
N ASP A 192 -4.06 -11.31 16.67
CA ASP A 192 -4.23 -12.26 15.56
C ASP A 192 -5.00 -11.55 14.41
N ASP A 193 -6.07 -12.15 13.86
CA ASP A 193 -6.90 -11.56 12.80
C ASP A 193 -7.72 -10.36 13.31
N LEU A 194 -7.78 -9.28 12.53
CA LEU A 194 -8.77 -8.21 12.67
C LEU A 194 -9.64 -8.12 11.40
N ILE A 195 -10.93 -8.41 11.54
CA ILE A 195 -11.87 -8.47 10.41
C ILE A 195 -12.99 -7.46 10.58
N ILE A 196 -13.32 -6.71 9.52
CA ILE A 196 -14.52 -5.88 9.42
C ILE A 196 -15.32 -6.35 8.21
N THR A 197 -16.59 -6.71 8.39
CA THR A 197 -17.44 -7.16 7.27
C THR A 197 -18.61 -6.26 6.92
N SER A 198 -18.98 -5.34 7.83
CA SER A 198 -20.06 -4.36 7.67
C SER A 198 -20.08 -3.42 8.87
N GLY A 199 -20.86 -2.34 8.81
CA GLY A 199 -21.04 -1.39 9.92
C GLY A 199 -20.63 0.03 9.56
N ASP A 200 -20.86 0.97 10.49
CA ASP A 200 -20.39 2.35 10.41
C ASP A 200 -19.39 2.60 11.56
N TYR A 201 -18.17 3.02 11.22
CA TYR A 201 -17.07 3.18 12.16
C TYR A 201 -16.49 4.58 12.06
N GLU A 202 -16.41 5.28 13.19
CA GLU A 202 -15.73 6.56 13.33
C GLU A 202 -14.67 6.44 14.42
N ILE A 203 -13.39 6.40 14.01
CA ILE A 203 -12.26 6.12 14.90
C ILE A 203 -11.33 7.33 14.89
N THR A 204 -11.06 7.88 16.07
CA THR A 204 -9.96 8.81 16.30
C THR A 204 -8.94 8.13 17.22
N ALA A 205 -7.68 8.06 16.81
CA ALA A 205 -6.62 7.40 17.54
C ALA A 205 -5.34 8.25 17.62
N ALA A 206 -4.71 8.23 18.79
CA ALA A 206 -3.40 8.85 19.03
C ALA A 206 -2.21 7.97 18.62
N ASN A 207 -2.49 6.79 18.06
CA ASN A 207 -1.53 5.90 17.41
C ASN A 207 -2.20 5.33 16.14
N HIS A 208 -2.26 4.01 15.93
CA HIS A 208 -2.93 3.42 14.77
C HIS A 208 -4.45 3.37 14.95
N GLY A 209 -5.20 3.51 13.86
CA GLY A 209 -6.65 3.38 13.88
C GLY A 209 -7.09 1.92 14.09
N LEU A 210 -6.73 1.06 13.13
CA LEU A 210 -6.87 -0.39 13.18
C LEU A 210 -5.48 -1.02 13.18
N GLN A 211 -5.25 -1.99 14.07
CA GLN A 211 -4.04 -2.79 14.10
C GLN A 211 -4.40 -4.27 14.22
N GLY A 212 -4.07 -5.06 13.21
CA GLY A 212 -4.14 -6.52 13.27
C GLY A 212 -2.74 -7.09 13.09
N LYS A 213 -2.28 -7.97 13.99
CA LYS A 213 -0.96 -8.59 13.84
C LYS A 213 -0.92 -9.46 12.60
N ASP A 214 -1.88 -10.37 12.46
CA ASP A 214 -1.85 -11.34 11.37
C ASP A 214 -2.44 -10.78 10.09
N ASN A 215 -3.48 -9.95 10.21
CA ASN A 215 -4.04 -9.19 9.11
C ASN A 215 -5.08 -8.18 9.58
N VAL A 216 -5.33 -7.20 8.72
CA VAL A 216 -6.58 -6.44 8.70
C VAL A 216 -7.36 -6.76 7.43
N LYS A 217 -8.55 -7.36 7.56
CA LYS A 217 -9.43 -7.72 6.44
C LYS A 217 -10.72 -6.92 6.48
N ILE A 218 -10.99 -6.16 5.42
CA ILE A 218 -12.22 -5.36 5.28
C ILE A 218 -13.02 -5.89 4.09
N SER A 219 -14.19 -6.48 4.33
CA SER A 219 -15.09 -6.91 3.24
C SER A 219 -15.95 -5.77 2.73
N ASP A 220 -16.49 -4.95 3.63
CA ASP A 220 -17.41 -3.84 3.36
C ASP A 220 -17.57 -2.99 4.64
N GLY A 221 -18.20 -1.82 4.54
CA GLY A 221 -18.49 -0.92 5.67
C GLY A 221 -18.32 0.56 5.31
N ASN A 222 -18.81 1.45 6.17
CA ASN A 222 -18.49 2.87 6.15
C ASN A 222 -17.47 3.13 7.26
N ILE A 223 -16.23 3.46 6.89
CA ILE A 223 -15.12 3.54 7.85
C ILE A 223 -14.47 4.91 7.71
N THR A 224 -14.45 5.67 8.81
CA THR A 224 -13.73 6.95 8.90
C THR A 224 -12.71 6.84 10.02
N ILE A 225 -11.44 7.03 9.69
CA ILE A 225 -10.34 6.91 10.65
C ILE A 225 -9.49 8.18 10.59
N LYS A 226 -9.16 8.70 11.78
CA LYS A 226 -8.15 9.74 12.00
C LYS A 226 -7.13 9.18 12.97
N ALA A 227 -5.91 8.95 12.49
CA ALA A 227 -4.81 8.39 13.26
C ALA A 227 -3.62 9.37 13.23
N THR A 228 -2.78 9.37 14.26
CA THR A 228 -1.49 10.09 14.22
C THR A 228 -0.37 9.22 13.66
N LYS A 229 -0.52 7.90 13.72
CA LYS A 229 0.22 6.95 12.88
C LYS A 229 -0.71 6.45 11.78
N ASP A 230 -0.67 5.16 11.50
CA ASP A 230 -1.37 4.63 10.33
C ASP A 230 -2.85 4.44 10.60
N ALA A 231 -3.68 4.74 9.61
CA ALA A 231 -5.11 4.53 9.76
C ALA A 231 -5.44 3.03 9.81
N ILE A 232 -4.76 2.23 8.99
CA ILE A 232 -4.82 0.77 8.97
C ILE A 232 -3.41 0.23 8.98
N HIS A 233 -3.08 -0.60 9.98
CA HIS A 233 -1.75 -1.17 10.17
C HIS A 233 -1.82 -2.69 10.31
N SER A 234 -0.91 -3.41 9.64
CA SER A 234 -0.70 -4.83 9.90
C SER A 234 0.76 -5.22 9.79
N GLU A 235 1.30 -5.82 10.85
CA GLU A 235 2.69 -6.27 10.89
C GLU A 235 2.81 -7.62 11.60
N ASN A 236 3.54 -8.55 10.98
CA ASN A 236 3.93 -9.80 11.62
C ASN A 236 5.40 -10.12 11.32
N SER A 237 6.24 -9.98 12.34
CA SER A 237 7.68 -10.30 12.25
C SER A 237 8.01 -11.77 12.52
N ASP A 238 7.04 -12.57 12.97
CA ASP A 238 7.22 -14.01 13.24
C ASP A 238 6.94 -14.86 11.99
N ASP A 239 5.99 -14.43 11.14
CA ASP A 239 5.57 -15.10 9.91
C ASP A 239 5.32 -14.09 8.78
N THR A 240 6.21 -14.09 7.78
CA THR A 240 6.18 -13.16 6.64
C THR A 240 5.02 -13.42 5.66
N SER A 241 4.24 -14.49 5.83
CA SER A 241 3.00 -14.72 5.08
C SER A 241 1.78 -14.03 5.69
N LEU A 242 1.93 -13.51 6.91
CA LEU A 242 0.94 -12.73 7.65
C LEU A 242 1.30 -11.23 7.62
N GLY A 243 0.64 -10.41 8.41
CA GLY A 243 0.87 -8.96 8.44
C GLY A 243 0.37 -8.26 7.17
N TYR A 244 -0.74 -8.75 6.60
CA TYR A 244 -1.32 -8.21 5.36
C TYR A 244 -2.59 -7.40 5.60
N VAL A 245 -2.87 -6.47 4.68
CA VAL A 245 -4.13 -5.75 4.60
C VAL A 245 -4.89 -6.18 3.36
N TYR A 246 -6.16 -6.53 3.53
CA TYR A 246 -7.07 -6.83 2.42
C TYR A 246 -8.31 -5.94 2.47
N ILE A 247 -8.66 -5.32 1.34
CA ILE A 247 -9.86 -4.51 1.16
C ILE A 247 -10.68 -5.05 -0.01
N GLY A 248 -11.78 -5.71 0.30
CA GLY A 248 -12.75 -6.23 -0.67
C GLY A 248 -13.78 -5.19 -1.13
N GLY A 249 -13.97 -4.10 -0.38
CA GLY A 249 -15.01 -3.11 -0.62
C GLY A 249 -15.18 -2.11 0.52
N GLY A 250 -16.29 -1.38 0.50
CA GLY A 250 -16.63 -0.35 1.49
C GLY A 250 -16.34 1.08 1.04
N ASN A 251 -16.68 2.03 1.91
CA ASN A 251 -16.39 3.45 1.79
C ASN A 251 -15.47 3.86 2.94
N LEU A 252 -14.20 4.09 2.62
CA LEU A 252 -13.13 4.35 3.58
C LEU A 252 -12.65 5.81 3.43
N ASN A 253 -12.60 6.54 4.54
CA ASN A 253 -12.04 7.88 4.61
C ASN A 253 -10.93 7.86 5.68
N LEU A 254 -9.69 7.89 5.22
CA LEU A 254 -8.51 7.64 6.03
C LEU A 254 -7.68 8.92 6.12
N THR A 255 -7.37 9.35 7.34
CA THR A 255 -6.45 10.45 7.61
C THR A 255 -5.40 10.00 8.61
N SER A 256 -4.13 10.17 8.27
CA SER A 256 -2.97 9.76 9.05
C SER A 256 -1.90 10.84 9.05
N SER A 257 -1.09 10.91 10.11
CA SER A 257 0.18 11.67 10.10
C SER A 257 1.41 10.78 9.79
N SER A 258 1.14 9.54 9.40
CA SER A 258 2.05 8.53 8.85
C SER A 258 1.36 7.98 7.59
N ASP A 259 1.52 6.71 7.26
CA ASP A 259 0.86 6.07 6.13
C ASP A 259 -0.64 5.94 6.36
N ALA A 260 -1.48 5.99 5.33
CA ALA A 260 -2.90 5.69 5.56
C ALA A 260 -3.14 4.18 5.68
N ILE A 261 -2.44 3.37 4.89
CA ILE A 261 -2.47 1.92 4.94
C ILE A 261 -1.04 1.42 4.91
N ASP A 262 -0.63 0.71 5.96
CA ASP A 262 0.69 0.09 6.08
C ASP A 262 0.56 -1.43 6.27
N SER A 263 1.46 -2.18 5.63
CA SER A 263 1.56 -3.63 5.81
C SER A 263 2.98 -4.16 5.63
N SER A 264 3.36 -5.14 6.44
CA SER A 264 4.66 -5.81 6.30
C SER A 264 4.75 -6.86 5.17
N SER A 265 3.63 -7.22 4.51
CA SER A 265 3.63 -8.27 3.49
C SER A 265 2.84 -7.95 2.22
N ILE A 266 1.53 -7.78 2.32
CA ILE A 266 0.65 -7.48 1.19
C ILE A 266 -0.36 -6.41 1.57
N VAL A 267 -0.55 -5.44 0.67
CA VAL A 267 -1.83 -4.73 0.56
C VAL A 267 -2.53 -5.19 -0.71
N GLN A 268 -3.74 -5.75 -0.58
CA GLN A 268 -4.58 -6.09 -1.74
C GLN A 268 -5.94 -5.39 -1.68
N ILE A 269 -6.26 -4.65 -2.74
CA ILE A 269 -7.50 -3.90 -2.90
C ILE A 269 -8.27 -4.43 -4.10
N ASP A 270 -9.39 -5.12 -3.84
CA ASP A 270 -10.26 -5.65 -4.88
C ASP A 270 -11.34 -4.65 -5.30
N ASN A 271 -11.84 -3.84 -4.37
CA ASN A 271 -12.86 -2.83 -4.64
C ASN A 271 -12.98 -1.81 -3.49
N GLY A 272 -13.87 -0.83 -3.65
CA GLY A 272 -14.23 0.15 -2.62
C GLY A 272 -14.20 1.59 -3.14
N THR A 273 -14.61 2.53 -2.30
CA THR A 273 -14.32 3.96 -2.46
C THR A 273 -13.41 4.37 -1.30
N ILE A 274 -12.16 4.68 -1.61
CA ILE A 274 -11.12 4.93 -0.61
C ILE A 274 -10.59 6.34 -0.83
N ASN A 275 -10.74 7.20 0.18
CA ASN A 275 -10.19 8.56 0.18
C ASN A 275 -9.11 8.64 1.26
N ILE A 276 -7.92 9.06 0.87
CA ILE A 276 -6.72 9.07 1.71
C ILE A 276 -6.17 10.50 1.81
N THR A 277 -5.75 10.87 3.01
CA THR A 277 -4.91 12.05 3.28
C THR A 277 -3.86 11.62 4.30
N ALA A 278 -2.64 11.43 3.84
CA ALA A 278 -1.49 11.03 4.64
C ALA A 278 -0.43 12.13 4.68
N ASP A 279 0.36 12.18 5.75
CA ASP A 279 1.55 13.02 5.80
C ASP A 279 2.79 12.28 5.25
N ASP A 280 2.85 10.96 5.46
CA ASP A 280 3.75 10.01 4.80
C ASP A 280 2.97 9.32 3.66
N ASP A 281 2.97 7.99 3.52
CA ASP A 281 2.52 7.38 2.27
C ASP A 281 1.02 7.15 2.18
N GLY A 282 0.52 7.18 0.94
CA GLY A 282 -0.88 6.87 0.68
C GLY A 282 -1.18 5.42 1.04
N ILE A 283 -0.44 4.50 0.41
CA ILE A 283 -0.53 3.06 0.63
C ILE A 283 0.87 2.49 0.53
N HIS A 284 1.35 1.88 1.62
CA HIS A 284 2.66 1.25 1.72
C HIS A 284 2.54 -0.25 1.98
N SER A 285 3.41 -1.02 1.35
CA SER A 285 3.59 -2.45 1.61
C SER A 285 5.07 -2.81 1.49
N ASP A 286 5.68 -3.32 2.56
CA ASP A 286 7.07 -3.82 2.50
C ASP A 286 7.27 -4.87 1.39
N GLY A 287 6.21 -5.61 1.07
CA GLY A 287 6.21 -6.65 0.04
C GLY A 287 5.48 -6.22 -1.24
N ARG A 288 4.19 -6.54 -1.33
CA ARG A 288 3.45 -6.42 -2.59
C ARG A 288 2.15 -5.65 -2.44
N LEU A 289 2.03 -4.58 -3.21
CA LEU A 289 0.81 -3.82 -3.40
C LEU A 289 0.06 -4.32 -4.65
N ILE A 290 -1.19 -4.72 -4.48
CA ILE A 290 -2.07 -5.23 -5.54
C ILE A 290 -3.36 -4.41 -5.58
N ILE A 291 -3.63 -3.79 -6.71
CA ILE A 291 -4.88 -3.05 -6.95
C ILE A 291 -5.63 -3.68 -8.12
N ASN A 292 -6.69 -4.42 -7.80
CA ASN A 292 -7.57 -5.05 -8.79
C ASN A 292 -8.74 -4.15 -9.19
N GLY A 293 -9.14 -3.20 -8.34
CA GLY A 293 -10.32 -2.37 -8.59
C GLY A 293 -10.57 -1.29 -7.55
N GLY A 294 -11.77 -0.71 -7.60
CA GLY A 294 -12.22 0.37 -6.73
C GLY A 294 -11.92 1.77 -7.25
N LYS A 295 -12.38 2.77 -6.50
CA LYS A 295 -12.05 4.19 -6.68
C LYS A 295 -11.16 4.62 -5.53
N ILE A 296 -9.91 4.94 -5.83
CA ILE A 296 -8.89 5.29 -4.84
C ILE A 296 -8.47 6.73 -5.11
N ASN A 297 -8.66 7.62 -4.13
CA ASN A 297 -8.25 9.02 -4.21
C ASN A 297 -7.27 9.30 -3.07
N ILE A 298 -5.98 9.34 -3.39
CA ILE A 298 -4.93 9.84 -2.50
C ILE A 298 -4.85 11.33 -2.75
N LEU A 299 -5.43 12.10 -1.82
CA LEU A 299 -5.56 13.56 -1.92
C LEU A 299 -4.27 14.28 -1.53
N GLN A 300 -3.45 13.63 -0.72
CA GLN A 300 -2.14 14.06 -0.26
C GLN A 300 -1.38 12.86 0.32
N SER A 301 -0.09 12.77 0.04
CA SER A 301 0.87 11.87 0.69
C SER A 301 2.31 12.35 0.43
N ASN A 302 3.31 11.72 1.06
CA ASN A 302 4.70 11.80 0.66
C ASN A 302 4.89 11.02 -0.64
N GLU A 303 4.75 9.70 -0.62
CA GLU A 303 4.60 8.86 -1.81
C GLU A 303 3.16 8.38 -1.98
N GLY A 304 2.73 8.14 -3.21
CA GLY A 304 1.35 7.72 -3.50
C GLY A 304 1.10 6.26 -3.14
N LEU A 305 1.68 5.38 -3.95
CA LEU A 305 1.55 3.93 -3.86
C LEU A 305 2.95 3.32 -3.84
N GLU A 306 3.32 2.67 -2.75
CA GLU A 306 4.64 2.07 -2.55
C GLU A 306 4.55 0.57 -2.24
N GLY A 307 5.50 -0.18 -2.79
CA GLY A 307 5.96 -1.44 -2.20
C GLY A 307 7.12 -2.05 -2.98
N GLU A 308 7.68 -3.20 -2.57
CA GLU A 308 8.69 -3.87 -3.41
C GLU A 308 8.12 -4.18 -4.80
N LYS A 309 6.87 -4.62 -4.84
CA LYS A 309 6.15 -4.97 -6.06
C LYS A 309 4.81 -4.25 -6.12
N VAL A 310 4.54 -3.56 -7.22
CA VAL A 310 3.26 -2.88 -7.46
C VAL A 310 2.56 -3.49 -8.68
N ASP A 311 1.39 -4.08 -8.48
CA ASP A 311 0.55 -4.65 -9.54
C ASP A 311 -0.80 -3.92 -9.62
N ILE A 312 -1.06 -3.23 -10.73
CA ILE A 312 -2.32 -2.52 -10.98
C ILE A 312 -3.04 -3.17 -12.16
N THR A 313 -4.12 -3.89 -11.86
CA THR A 313 -4.93 -4.60 -12.87
C THR A 313 -6.26 -3.90 -13.17
N GLY A 314 -6.68 -2.96 -12.32
CA GLY A 314 -7.93 -2.22 -12.49
C GLY A 314 -8.07 -1.00 -11.57
N GLY A 315 -9.26 -0.39 -11.57
CA GLY A 315 -9.62 0.73 -10.69
C GLY A 315 -9.58 2.11 -11.36
N GLU A 316 -10.15 3.10 -10.66
CA GLU A 316 -9.99 4.54 -10.91
C GLU A 316 -9.11 5.11 -9.79
N ILE A 317 -7.86 5.43 -10.11
CA ILE A 317 -6.84 5.79 -9.12
C ILE A 317 -6.39 7.23 -9.39
N ASN A 318 -6.53 8.09 -8.39
CA ASN A 318 -6.06 9.48 -8.43
C ASN A 318 -5.05 9.67 -7.29
N VAL A 319 -3.83 10.13 -7.64
CA VAL A 319 -2.72 10.29 -6.70
C VAL A 319 -2.21 11.73 -6.74
N ILE A 320 -2.11 12.35 -5.56
CA ILE A 320 -1.38 13.60 -5.35
C ILE A 320 -0.32 13.32 -4.27
N SER A 321 0.94 13.30 -4.66
CA SER A 321 2.08 13.01 -3.79
C SER A 321 3.11 14.14 -3.83
N LYS A 322 3.88 14.29 -2.75
CA LYS A 322 4.96 15.28 -2.63
C LYS A 322 6.24 14.78 -3.31
N ASP A 323 6.53 13.51 -3.12
CA ASP A 323 7.59 12.78 -3.79
C ASP A 323 6.95 11.90 -4.87
N ASP A 324 7.07 10.59 -4.81
CA ASP A 324 6.76 9.72 -5.93
C ASP A 324 5.29 9.39 -6.06
N GLY A 325 4.81 9.23 -7.30
CA GLY A 325 3.44 8.84 -7.58
C GLY A 325 3.20 7.35 -7.33
N LEU A 326 3.99 6.52 -8.02
CA LEU A 326 4.14 5.09 -7.77
C LEU A 326 5.63 4.84 -7.52
N ASN A 327 5.95 4.08 -6.48
CA ASN A 327 7.32 3.70 -6.16
C ASN A 327 7.40 2.17 -5.99
N ALA A 328 8.40 1.56 -6.62
CA ALA A 328 8.73 0.17 -6.40
C ALA A 328 10.18 -0.03 -5.96
N THR A 329 10.37 -0.42 -4.69
CA THR A 329 11.67 -0.55 -4.05
C THR A 329 11.66 -1.63 -2.97
N SER A 330 12.73 -2.41 -2.85
CA SER A 330 12.95 -3.36 -1.74
C SER A 330 13.44 -2.68 -0.44
N GLY A 331 13.38 -1.34 -0.41
CA GLY A 331 14.05 -0.52 0.60
C GLY A 331 15.58 -0.60 0.49
N SER A 332 16.29 0.18 1.31
CA SER A 332 17.75 0.03 1.43
C SER A 332 18.08 -1.23 2.24
N SER A 333 18.06 -2.38 1.56
CA SER A 333 18.50 -3.66 2.12
C SER A 333 20.03 -3.67 2.29
N THR A 334 20.54 -3.02 3.34
CA THR A 334 21.90 -3.30 3.83
C THR A 334 21.93 -4.63 4.59
N THR A 335 21.56 -5.73 3.93
CA THR A 335 21.89 -7.07 4.40
C THR A 335 23.36 -7.34 4.08
N ASN A 336 24.26 -6.74 4.85
CA ASN A 336 25.63 -7.23 4.96
C ASN A 336 25.62 -8.55 5.76
N THR A 337 25.23 -9.65 5.11
CA THR A 337 25.57 -11.00 5.57
C THR A 337 27.06 -11.25 5.36
N GLN A 338 27.89 -10.66 6.21
CA GLN A 338 29.14 -11.29 6.60
C GLN A 338 28.94 -11.91 7.98
N ALA A 339 28.65 -13.21 7.97
CA ALA A 339 28.80 -14.05 9.13
C ALA A 339 30.27 -13.99 9.60
N GLN A 340 30.53 -13.28 10.69
CA GLN A 340 31.66 -13.57 11.55
C GLN A 340 31.15 -14.25 12.82
N ASP A 341 31.29 -15.57 12.77
CA ASP A 341 31.36 -16.46 13.91
C ASP A 341 32.33 -15.92 14.97
N ASN A 342 31.80 -15.65 16.17
CA ASN A 342 32.56 -15.95 17.38
C ASN A 342 31.63 -16.11 18.59
N SER A 343 31.34 -17.36 18.90
CA SER A 343 30.78 -17.76 20.19
C SER A 343 31.77 -17.49 21.34
N GLN A 344 31.35 -16.78 22.39
CA GLN A 344 31.69 -17.17 23.76
C GLN A 344 30.71 -16.64 24.80
N SER A 345 30.49 -17.49 25.79
CA SER A 345 29.38 -17.61 26.72
C SER A 345 29.43 -16.71 27.97
N SER A 346 28.22 -16.32 28.39
CA SER A 346 27.63 -16.40 29.75
C SER A 346 28.03 -15.43 30.89
N GLU A 347 26.94 -14.89 31.48
CA GLU A 347 26.62 -14.65 32.91
C GLU A 347 26.60 -13.23 33.53
N ASN A 348 25.35 -12.82 33.85
CA ASN A 348 24.84 -12.16 35.08
C ASN A 348 25.50 -10.87 35.63
N THR A 349 24.74 -9.75 35.67
CA THR A 349 24.21 -9.13 36.92
C THR A 349 23.34 -7.88 36.69
N LYS A 350 22.55 -7.58 37.73
CA LYS A 350 21.45 -6.61 37.90
C LYS A 350 21.81 -5.10 37.78
N LYS A 351 20.75 -4.33 37.47
CA LYS A 351 20.30 -3.01 38.00
C LYS A 351 20.87 -1.69 37.43
N GLN A 352 19.89 -0.78 37.23
CA GLN A 352 19.93 0.71 37.21
C GLN A 352 20.52 1.36 35.95
N SER A 353 20.03 2.47 35.41
CA SER A 353 18.89 3.37 35.68
C SER A 353 18.86 4.41 34.56
N LYS A 354 17.67 5.01 34.33
CA LYS A 354 17.40 6.20 33.51
C LYS A 354 18.55 7.23 33.45
N LYS A 355 18.74 7.83 32.27
CA LYS A 355 19.36 9.16 32.12
C LYS A 355 18.41 10.08 31.34
N GLU A 356 17.79 10.97 32.10
CA GLU A 356 17.14 12.18 31.60
C GLU A 356 18.16 13.25 31.22
N ARG A 357 17.72 14.13 30.32
CA ARG A 357 18.42 15.29 29.76
C ARG A 357 18.28 16.49 30.72
N PRO A 358 19.30 17.32 31.00
CA PRO A 358 19.14 18.47 31.90
C PRO A 358 18.54 19.70 31.21
N GLU A 359 17.65 20.40 31.92
CA GLU A 359 17.19 21.77 31.65
C GLU A 359 18.22 22.83 32.09
N PRO A 360 18.15 24.07 31.55
CA PRO A 360 19.07 25.16 31.90
C PRO A 360 18.55 26.00 33.10
N PRO A 361 19.44 26.60 33.92
CA PRO A 361 19.03 27.49 35.00
C PRO A 361 18.79 28.94 34.56
N GLN A 362 17.75 29.56 35.14
CA GLN A 362 17.54 31.02 35.21
C GLN A 362 18.14 31.56 36.51
N ASP A 363 19.05 32.54 36.44
CA ASP A 363 18.88 33.90 36.98
C ASP A 363 20.20 34.71 37.03
N GLY A 364 20.16 35.91 36.43
CA GLY A 364 20.69 37.17 36.99
C GLY A 364 22.20 37.43 37.09
N GLN A 365 22.77 38.11 36.09
CA GLN A 365 23.37 39.48 36.22
C GLN A 365 24.01 39.93 34.88
N MET A 366 23.53 41.07 34.35
CA MET A 366 24.13 41.77 33.20
C MET A 366 25.37 42.59 33.63
N PRO A 367 26.35 42.76 32.72
CA PRO A 367 26.81 44.13 32.46
C PRO A 367 27.02 44.50 30.98
N ASP A 368 26.65 45.75 30.72
CA ASP A 368 27.14 46.76 29.77
C ASP A 368 27.09 46.51 28.24
N SER A 369 26.27 47.36 27.63
CA SER A 369 26.07 47.54 26.19
C SER A 369 26.88 48.74 25.69
N SER A 370 28.07 48.50 25.16
CA SER A 370 28.81 49.51 24.39
C SER A 370 29.68 48.88 23.29
N ASN A 371 29.01 48.37 22.24
CA ASN A 371 29.45 48.40 20.83
C ASN A 371 28.65 47.42 19.96
N ARG A 372 27.51 47.86 19.43
CA ARG A 372 26.87 47.17 18.30
C ARG A 372 26.72 48.16 17.14
N PRO A 373 27.41 47.96 16.00
CA PRO A 373 27.22 48.81 14.82
C PRO A 373 25.85 48.56 14.18
N LYS A 374 25.18 49.64 13.74
CA LYS A 374 23.96 49.62 12.92
C LYS A 374 24.26 49.19 11.47
N PRO A 375 23.30 48.61 10.73
CA PRO A 375 23.49 48.28 9.33
C PRO A 375 23.32 49.53 8.44
N PRO A 376 24.05 49.66 7.31
CA PRO A 376 23.77 50.70 6.33
C PRO A 376 22.69 50.27 5.33
N GLN A 377 21.81 51.22 4.99
CA GLN A 377 20.99 51.24 3.78
C GLN A 377 21.80 51.81 2.60
N ASP A 378 21.33 51.43 1.41
CA ASP A 378 21.56 51.99 0.07
C ASP A 378 22.93 51.86 -0.62
N GLY A 379 22.91 51.04 -1.68
CA GLY A 379 23.31 51.42 -3.04
C GLY A 379 24.64 52.14 -3.25
N GLN A 380 25.71 51.37 -3.44
CA GLN A 380 26.85 51.70 -4.34
C GLN A 380 27.77 50.47 -4.46
N MET A 381 28.01 50.00 -5.69
CA MET A 381 29.09 49.05 -5.98
C MET A 381 30.45 49.76 -5.88
N PRO A 382 31.44 49.22 -5.15
CA PRO A 382 32.83 49.67 -5.28
C PRO A 382 33.67 48.72 -6.13
N ASN A 383 34.49 49.41 -6.91
CA ASN A 383 35.51 49.06 -7.88
C ASN A 383 36.48 47.91 -7.52
N SER A 384 36.94 47.26 -8.60
CA SER A 384 37.95 46.22 -8.69
C SER A 384 39.35 46.70 -8.29
N SER A 385 39.92 46.16 -7.23
CA SER A 385 41.39 46.10 -7.06
C SER A 385 41.91 45.15 -5.97
N ASN A 386 41.09 44.24 -5.42
CA ASN A 386 41.59 43.17 -4.52
C ASN A 386 40.76 41.87 -4.67
N ARG A 387 40.92 41.17 -5.81
CA ARG A 387 40.41 39.80 -5.97
C ARG A 387 41.59 38.83 -5.80
N PRO A 388 41.51 37.82 -4.92
CA PRO A 388 42.51 36.76 -4.87
C PRO A 388 42.49 35.97 -6.20
N GLU A 389 43.67 35.62 -6.71
CA GLU A 389 43.82 34.77 -7.89
C GLU A 389 43.20 33.38 -7.68
N PRO A 390 42.64 32.73 -8.73
CA PRO A 390 42.10 31.38 -8.61
C PRO A 390 43.25 30.36 -8.51
N PRO A 391 43.07 29.25 -7.75
CA PRO A 391 44.08 28.20 -7.68
C PRO A 391 44.28 27.56 -9.06
N LYS A 392 45.53 27.54 -9.52
CA LYS A 392 45.98 26.60 -10.53
C LYS A 392 46.20 25.27 -9.83
N ASP A 393 45.26 24.33 -10.02
CA ASP A 393 45.49 22.88 -10.15
C ASP A 393 44.15 22.13 -9.98
N GLY A 394 43.54 21.77 -11.11
CA GLY A 394 43.16 20.38 -11.42
C GLY A 394 42.25 19.53 -10.52
N GLN A 395 41.56 20.05 -9.51
CA GLN A 395 40.54 19.28 -8.78
C GLN A 395 39.23 20.06 -8.69
N MET A 396 38.33 19.77 -9.65
CA MET A 396 36.91 20.07 -9.51
C MET A 396 36.37 19.28 -8.30
N PRO A 397 35.45 19.84 -7.50
CA PRO A 397 34.69 19.04 -6.53
C PRO A 397 34.04 17.87 -7.29
N PRO A 398 33.95 16.66 -6.72
CA PRO A 398 33.30 15.57 -7.40
C PRO A 398 31.87 16.00 -7.74
N HIS A 399 31.61 16.03 -9.04
CA HIS A 399 30.29 16.08 -9.60
C HIS A 399 29.53 14.89 -9.00
N MET A 400 28.49 15.15 -8.20
CA MET A 400 27.50 14.12 -7.90
C MET A 400 26.73 13.86 -9.20
N GLY A 401 27.34 13.11 -10.09
CA GLY A 401 26.64 12.45 -11.18
C GLY A 401 25.86 11.29 -10.58
N GLY A 402 24.57 11.20 -10.89
CA GLY A 402 23.70 10.10 -10.50
C GLY A 402 24.39 8.79 -10.84
N GLY A 403 24.62 7.97 -9.81
CA GLY A 403 24.98 6.57 -10.02
C GLY A 403 23.83 5.91 -10.78
N MET A 404 24.16 5.00 -11.69
CA MET A 404 23.19 3.95 -12.01
C MET A 404 23.07 3.15 -10.73
N ASP A 405 21.96 3.32 -10.02
CA ASP A 405 21.64 2.45 -8.91
C ASP A 405 21.49 1.02 -9.45
N GLU A 406 21.97 0.05 -8.68
CA GLU A 406 21.95 -1.34 -9.08
C GLU A 406 20.49 -1.80 -9.24
N VAL A 407 20.19 -2.51 -10.33
CA VAL A 407 18.85 -3.02 -10.59
C VAL A 407 18.42 -3.95 -9.47
N GLN A 408 17.32 -3.60 -8.80
CA GLN A 408 16.69 -4.47 -7.81
C GLN A 408 15.80 -5.46 -8.56
N GLU A 409 16.34 -6.66 -8.82
CA GLU A 409 15.69 -7.69 -9.65
C GLU A 409 14.28 -8.12 -9.19
N ASN A 410 13.97 -7.95 -7.90
CA ASN A 410 12.64 -8.28 -7.35
C ASN A 410 11.65 -7.12 -7.44
N ALA A 411 12.13 -5.89 -7.60
CA ALA A 411 11.29 -4.71 -7.59
C ALA A 411 10.66 -4.49 -8.96
N TYR A 412 9.36 -4.19 -9.00
CA TYR A 412 8.70 -3.87 -10.26
C TYR A 412 7.39 -3.10 -10.09
N ILE A 413 6.99 -2.43 -11.19
CA ILE A 413 5.64 -1.90 -11.39
C ILE A 413 5.02 -2.54 -12.64
N ASN A 414 3.87 -3.20 -12.47
CA ASN A 414 3.07 -3.74 -13.56
C ASN A 414 1.73 -3.03 -13.66
N ILE A 415 1.41 -2.49 -14.83
CA ILE A 415 0.13 -1.86 -15.14
C ILE A 415 -0.53 -2.63 -16.28
N THR A 416 -1.58 -3.38 -15.96
CA THR A 416 -2.34 -4.17 -16.95
C THR A 416 -3.73 -3.62 -17.20
N GLY A 417 -4.20 -2.66 -16.39
CA GLY A 417 -5.54 -2.09 -16.50
C GLY A 417 -5.75 -0.85 -15.64
N GLY A 418 -7.01 -0.45 -15.50
CA GLY A 418 -7.39 0.74 -14.72
C GLY A 418 -7.25 2.08 -15.44
N THR A 419 -7.67 3.14 -14.75
CA THR A 419 -7.41 4.54 -15.11
C THR A 419 -6.68 5.20 -13.96
N ILE A 420 -5.43 5.59 -14.19
CA ILE A 420 -4.51 6.12 -13.19
C ILE A 420 -4.19 7.56 -13.55
N THR A 421 -4.35 8.49 -12.61
CA THR A 421 -3.95 9.89 -12.75
C THR A 421 -3.04 10.26 -11.59
N ILE A 422 -1.80 10.63 -11.90
CA ILE A 422 -0.76 10.95 -10.92
C ILE A 422 -0.38 12.42 -11.05
N LYS A 423 -0.28 13.11 -9.92
CA LYS A 423 0.38 14.41 -9.79
C LYS A 423 1.46 14.30 -8.70
N ALA A 424 2.70 14.18 -9.13
CA ALA A 424 3.85 13.95 -8.25
C ALA A 424 4.80 15.17 -8.25
N GLY A 425 5.36 15.48 -7.09
CA GLY A 425 6.47 16.43 -6.96
C GLY A 425 7.84 15.78 -7.18
N GLY A 426 7.93 14.50 -6.82
CA GLY A 426 8.97 13.51 -7.11
C GLY A 426 8.78 12.88 -8.49
N ASP A 427 9.28 11.66 -8.63
CA ASP A 427 9.09 10.86 -9.82
C ASP A 427 7.62 10.47 -10.02
N GLY A 428 7.20 10.43 -11.27
CA GLY A 428 5.82 10.08 -11.58
C GLY A 428 5.52 8.60 -11.32
N VAL A 429 6.35 7.76 -11.92
CA VAL A 429 6.36 6.31 -11.77
C VAL A 429 7.83 5.93 -11.66
N ASP A 430 8.26 5.51 -10.48
CA ASP A 430 9.63 5.10 -10.19
C ASP A 430 9.71 3.63 -9.86
N SER A 431 10.73 2.96 -10.37
CA SER A 431 11.06 1.61 -9.97
C SER A 431 12.55 1.39 -9.95
N ASN A 432 13.04 0.95 -8.79
CA ASN A 432 14.40 0.43 -8.68
C ASN A 432 14.62 -0.89 -9.46
N GLY A 433 13.59 -1.45 -10.09
CA GLY A 433 13.67 -2.59 -10.99
C GLY A 433 12.93 -2.34 -12.31
N ASN A 434 11.95 -3.19 -12.65
CA ASN A 434 11.30 -3.17 -13.96
C ASN A 434 9.95 -2.44 -13.97
N ILE A 435 9.61 -1.83 -15.11
CA ILE A 435 8.26 -1.30 -15.36
C ILE A 435 7.63 -2.00 -16.56
N THR A 436 6.44 -2.55 -16.42
CA THR A 436 5.71 -3.17 -17.53
C THR A 436 4.30 -2.59 -17.67
N VAL A 437 3.99 -2.07 -18.86
CA VAL A 437 2.66 -1.56 -19.20
C VAL A 437 2.06 -2.40 -20.33
N SER A 438 0.94 -3.07 -20.04
CA SER A 438 0.24 -3.96 -20.97
C SER A 438 -1.25 -3.67 -21.11
N GLY A 439 -1.74 -2.59 -20.49
CA GLY A 439 -3.12 -2.15 -20.61
C GLY A 439 -3.40 -0.90 -19.77
N GLY A 440 -4.68 -0.55 -19.66
CA GLY A 440 -5.12 0.61 -18.87
C GLY A 440 -4.86 1.97 -19.53
N THR A 441 -5.08 3.02 -18.75
CA THR A 441 -4.78 4.41 -19.11
C THR A 441 -4.10 5.10 -17.95
N THR A 442 -2.87 5.57 -18.15
CA THR A 442 -2.07 6.27 -17.14
C THR A 442 -1.74 7.68 -17.60
N TYR A 443 -2.09 8.66 -16.76
CA TYR A 443 -1.69 10.05 -16.90
C TYR A 443 -0.75 10.41 -15.77
N VAL A 444 0.41 10.96 -16.09
CA VAL A 444 1.40 11.43 -15.12
C VAL A 444 1.66 12.91 -15.35
N TYR A 445 1.45 13.72 -14.32
CA TYR A 445 1.65 15.16 -14.36
C TYR A 445 2.70 15.57 -13.34
N GLY A 446 3.84 16.07 -13.82
CA GLY A 446 5.03 16.28 -13.01
C GLY A 446 6.10 15.21 -13.27
N PRO A 447 7.27 15.34 -12.64
CA PRO A 447 7.71 16.46 -11.81
C PRO A 447 7.88 17.76 -12.61
N THR A 448 7.95 18.90 -11.92
CA THR A 448 8.31 20.19 -12.52
C THR A 448 9.78 20.56 -12.32
N ASN A 449 10.52 19.73 -11.59
CA ASN A 449 11.93 19.93 -11.29
C ASN A 449 12.80 19.06 -12.23
N ASP A 450 14.08 19.43 -12.42
CA ASP A 450 14.97 18.75 -13.38
C ASP A 450 15.73 17.56 -12.78
N GLY A 451 15.58 17.29 -11.47
CA GLY A 451 16.23 16.18 -10.77
C GLY A 451 15.47 14.86 -10.85
N ASN A 452 14.19 14.91 -11.24
CA ASN A 452 13.26 13.78 -11.25
C ASN A 452 12.62 13.65 -12.66
N GLY A 453 12.12 12.45 -13.00
CA GLY A 453 11.44 12.08 -14.24
C GLY A 453 9.97 11.69 -14.05
N SER A 454 9.15 11.84 -15.10
CA SER A 454 7.76 11.35 -15.07
C SER A 454 7.66 9.81 -15.16
N LEU A 455 8.74 9.17 -15.59
CA LEU A 455 8.94 7.75 -15.67
C LEU A 455 10.42 7.54 -15.37
N ASP A 456 10.74 6.86 -14.28
CA ASP A 456 12.10 6.48 -13.89
C ASP A 456 12.15 4.99 -13.62
N TYR A 457 13.26 4.37 -14.02
CA TYR A 457 13.50 2.95 -13.80
C TYR A 457 14.98 2.61 -13.94
N ASN A 458 15.47 1.74 -13.05
CA ASN A 458 16.83 1.20 -13.13
C ASN A 458 16.93 -0.01 -14.06
N GLY A 459 15.89 -0.85 -14.12
CA GLY A 459 15.83 -2.06 -14.94
C GLY A 459 15.36 -1.80 -16.37
N ALA A 460 14.37 -2.56 -16.83
CA ALA A 460 13.73 -2.38 -18.12
C ALA A 460 12.33 -1.79 -17.97
N ALA A 461 11.99 -0.82 -18.81
CA ALA A 461 10.60 -0.40 -19.01
C ALA A 461 10.07 -0.85 -20.37
N THR A 462 8.94 -1.56 -20.40
CA THR A 462 8.31 -2.01 -21.64
C THR A 462 6.84 -1.63 -21.71
N ILE A 463 6.39 -1.28 -22.93
CA ILE A 463 4.98 -1.04 -23.22
C ILE A 463 4.50 -1.88 -24.42
N SER A 464 3.35 -2.53 -24.24
CA SER A 464 2.75 -3.44 -25.25
C SER A 464 1.28 -3.14 -25.57
N SER A 465 0.56 -2.48 -24.65
CA SER A 465 -0.79 -1.97 -24.88
C SER A 465 -1.12 -0.84 -23.91
N GLY A 466 -2.33 -0.29 -23.99
CA GLY A 466 -2.81 0.78 -23.12
C GLY A 466 -2.37 2.17 -23.56
N THR A 467 -2.84 3.19 -22.85
CA THR A 467 -2.43 4.59 -23.08
C THR A 467 -1.56 5.05 -21.92
N PHE A 468 -0.37 5.56 -22.22
CA PHE A 468 0.55 6.11 -21.21
C PHE A 468 0.97 7.50 -21.64
N ILE A 469 0.61 8.51 -20.84
CA ILE A 469 0.84 9.92 -21.14
C ILE A 469 1.52 10.56 -19.94
N THR A 470 2.65 11.20 -20.18
CA THR A 470 3.30 12.06 -19.20
C THR A 470 3.40 13.50 -19.69
N ALA A 471 3.38 14.43 -18.75
CA ALA A 471 3.76 15.81 -18.95
C ALA A 471 4.53 16.31 -17.73
N GLY A 472 5.82 16.54 -17.90
CA GLY A 472 6.73 16.90 -16.80
C GLY A 472 7.97 17.66 -17.29
N SER A 473 9.04 17.61 -16.50
CA SER A 473 10.34 18.18 -16.86
C SER A 473 11.10 17.31 -17.86
N SER A 474 11.88 17.96 -18.73
CA SER A 474 12.84 17.34 -19.64
C SER A 474 14.18 16.98 -19.00
N GLY A 475 14.40 17.34 -17.73
CA GLY A 475 15.70 17.18 -17.04
C GLY A 475 16.18 15.73 -16.99
N MET A 476 15.34 14.86 -16.42
CA MET A 476 15.56 13.40 -16.30
C MET A 476 14.54 12.60 -17.12
N ALA A 477 13.97 13.20 -18.17
CA ALA A 477 12.92 12.54 -18.95
C ALA A 477 13.45 11.28 -19.65
N GLN A 478 12.80 10.16 -19.39
CA GLN A 478 13.12 8.85 -19.95
C GLN A 478 11.93 8.34 -20.79
N ASN A 479 12.23 7.50 -21.78
CA ASN A 479 11.23 6.81 -22.60
C ASN A 479 11.19 5.33 -22.20
N PHE A 480 10.23 4.57 -22.71
CA PHE A 480 10.26 3.12 -22.67
C PHE A 480 11.43 2.55 -23.49
N GLY A 481 11.87 1.35 -23.14
CA GLY A 481 12.93 0.63 -23.81
C GLY A 481 12.54 0.04 -25.17
N ASN A 482 13.54 -0.35 -25.94
CA ASN A 482 13.40 -0.85 -27.32
C ASN A 482 12.66 -2.19 -27.43
N ASP A 483 12.52 -2.93 -26.34
CA ASP A 483 11.75 -4.18 -26.29
C ASP A 483 10.22 -3.93 -26.28
N SER A 484 9.80 -2.66 -26.25
CA SER A 484 8.40 -2.27 -26.38
C SER A 484 7.84 -2.61 -27.77
N THR A 485 6.62 -3.15 -27.77
CA THR A 485 5.90 -3.53 -29.00
C THR A 485 4.87 -2.49 -29.43
N GLN A 486 4.61 -1.48 -28.59
CA GLN A 486 3.76 -0.33 -28.88
C GLN A 486 4.61 0.92 -29.16
N GLY A 487 4.11 1.80 -30.04
CA GLY A 487 4.77 3.07 -30.34
C GLY A 487 4.79 4.03 -29.15
N SER A 488 5.93 4.64 -28.87
CA SER A 488 6.14 5.61 -27.79
C SER A 488 6.98 6.81 -28.26
N ILE A 489 6.48 8.01 -27.99
CA ILE A 489 7.08 9.28 -28.39
C ILE A 489 7.48 10.06 -27.13
N LEU A 490 8.78 10.26 -26.92
CA LEU A 490 9.30 11.25 -25.99
C LEU A 490 9.64 12.54 -26.75
N LEU A 491 8.95 13.63 -26.41
CA LEU A 491 9.08 14.93 -27.05
C LEU A 491 9.38 16.02 -26.02
N ASN A 492 10.56 16.61 -26.13
CA ASN A 492 10.96 17.82 -25.44
C ASN A 492 10.56 19.05 -26.27
N LEU A 493 9.84 19.95 -25.62
CA LEU A 493 9.36 21.19 -26.21
C LEU A 493 10.44 22.27 -26.18
N SER A 494 10.37 23.19 -27.14
CA SER A 494 11.29 24.34 -27.23
C SER A 494 11.16 25.30 -26.06
N SER A 495 9.99 25.32 -25.43
CA SER A 495 9.65 26.18 -24.31
C SER A 495 8.69 25.46 -23.37
N SER A 496 8.77 25.78 -22.09
CA SER A 496 7.83 25.23 -21.11
C SER A 496 6.42 25.81 -21.30
N LYS A 497 5.41 24.94 -21.18
CA LYS A 497 3.99 25.26 -21.24
C LYS A 497 3.38 25.24 -19.85
N ASN A 498 2.45 26.15 -19.60
CA ASN A 498 1.72 26.22 -18.33
C ASN A 498 0.74 25.04 -18.22
N GLU A 499 0.40 24.67 -16.98
CA GLU A 499 -0.72 23.78 -16.71
C GLU A 499 -1.99 24.26 -17.42
N GLY A 500 -2.86 23.34 -17.83
CA GLY A 500 -4.05 23.67 -18.62
C GLY A 500 -3.80 23.88 -20.12
N THR A 501 -2.54 23.98 -20.57
CA THR A 501 -2.22 24.05 -22.00
C THR A 501 -2.49 22.70 -22.67
N LYS A 502 -3.57 22.61 -23.45
CA LYS A 502 -3.98 21.38 -24.14
C LYS A 502 -2.90 20.86 -25.11
N VAL A 503 -2.73 19.54 -25.09
CA VAL A 503 -1.94 18.78 -26.07
C VAL A 503 -2.87 17.98 -26.96
N THR A 504 -2.63 18.01 -28.26
CA THR A 504 -3.36 17.21 -29.26
C THR A 504 -2.36 16.45 -30.12
N VAL A 505 -2.60 15.16 -30.32
CA VAL A 505 -1.84 14.32 -31.26
C VAL A 505 -2.75 14.01 -32.44
N THR A 506 -2.33 14.39 -33.64
CA THR A 506 -3.04 14.07 -34.89
C THR A 506 -2.21 13.13 -35.76
N ASN A 507 -2.88 12.27 -36.52
CA ASN A 507 -2.25 11.43 -37.53
C ASN A 507 -2.04 12.19 -38.85
N SER A 508 -1.46 11.52 -39.85
CA SER A 508 -1.22 12.07 -41.20
C SER A 508 -2.48 12.54 -41.94
N SER A 509 -3.67 12.04 -41.58
CA SER A 509 -4.95 12.53 -42.13
C SER A 509 -5.51 13.77 -41.41
N GLY A 510 -4.81 14.29 -40.40
CA GLY A 510 -5.26 15.39 -39.55
C GLY A 510 -6.32 15.01 -38.51
N LYS A 511 -6.58 13.70 -38.30
CA LYS A 511 -7.51 13.22 -37.28
C LYS A 511 -6.80 13.20 -35.92
N ALA A 512 -7.41 13.81 -34.91
CA ALA A 512 -6.94 13.69 -33.53
C ALA A 512 -7.10 12.24 -33.03
N ILE A 513 -6.01 11.66 -32.54
CA ILE A 513 -5.97 10.33 -31.91
C ILE A 513 -5.92 10.42 -30.38
N LEU A 514 -5.34 11.50 -29.84
CA LEU A 514 -5.29 11.78 -28.42
C LEU A 514 -5.47 13.28 -28.17
N THR A 515 -6.10 13.62 -27.05
CA THR A 515 -6.19 14.98 -26.55
C THR A 515 -6.22 14.94 -25.02
N PHE A 516 -5.30 15.65 -24.38
CA PHE A 516 -5.20 15.71 -22.94
C PHE A 516 -4.79 17.11 -22.47
N THR A 517 -5.02 17.38 -21.19
CA THR A 517 -4.75 18.67 -20.56
C THR A 517 -3.89 18.46 -19.32
N PRO A 518 -2.57 18.68 -19.42
CA PRO A 518 -1.66 18.57 -18.29
C PRO A 518 -2.09 19.41 -17.07
N GLN A 519 -1.92 18.83 -15.87
CA GLN A 519 -2.30 19.43 -14.58
C GLN A 519 -1.11 20.04 -13.81
N THR A 520 0.03 20.12 -14.48
CA THR A 520 1.28 20.73 -14.02
C THR A 520 1.93 21.47 -15.19
N LYS A 521 2.90 22.34 -14.88
CA LYS A 521 3.78 22.93 -15.88
C LYS A 521 4.66 21.83 -16.49
N TYR A 522 4.90 21.88 -17.79
CA TYR A 522 5.67 20.85 -18.49
C TYR A 522 6.55 21.44 -19.59
N ASN A 523 7.62 20.74 -19.95
CA ASN A 523 8.38 20.96 -21.18
C ASN A 523 8.82 19.64 -21.83
N SER A 524 8.42 18.50 -21.26
CA SER A 524 8.58 17.17 -21.84
C SER A 524 7.24 16.43 -21.85
N LEU A 525 7.05 15.61 -22.88
CA LEU A 525 5.87 14.78 -23.10
C LEU A 525 6.34 13.37 -23.46
N LEU A 526 5.93 12.35 -22.71
CA LEU A 526 5.98 10.96 -23.15
C LEU A 526 4.57 10.53 -23.54
N ILE A 527 4.38 10.04 -24.76
CA ILE A 527 3.07 9.69 -25.29
C ILE A 527 3.15 8.32 -25.97
N SER A 528 2.41 7.37 -25.42
CA SER A 528 2.21 6.05 -26.01
C SER A 528 0.72 5.70 -26.07
N SER A 529 0.31 5.07 -27.16
CA SER A 529 -1.06 4.60 -27.39
C SER A 529 -1.05 3.52 -28.48
N PRO A 530 -2.03 2.59 -28.52
CA PRO A 530 -2.12 1.58 -29.57
C PRO A 530 -2.30 2.16 -30.99
N ASP A 531 -2.68 3.44 -31.08
CA ASP A 531 -2.83 4.17 -32.35
C ASP A 531 -1.50 4.75 -32.86
N ILE A 532 -0.43 4.72 -32.07
CA ILE A 532 0.93 5.13 -32.46
C ILE A 532 1.68 3.90 -33.00
N LYS A 533 2.05 3.95 -34.28
CA LYS A 533 2.58 2.81 -35.05
C LYS A 533 3.87 3.19 -35.76
N GLN A 534 4.78 2.23 -35.83
CA GLN A 534 5.98 2.34 -36.67
C GLN A 534 5.58 2.55 -38.15
N GLY A 535 6.30 3.43 -38.83
CA GLY A 535 6.11 3.80 -40.23
C GLY A 535 5.13 4.97 -40.45
N GLU A 536 4.41 5.41 -39.42
CA GLU A 536 3.41 6.47 -39.53
C GLU A 536 3.94 7.84 -39.06
N LYS A 537 3.25 8.90 -39.46
CA LYS A 537 3.55 10.29 -39.05
C LYS A 537 2.49 10.83 -38.10
N TYR A 538 2.96 11.52 -37.07
CA TYR A 538 2.13 12.15 -36.06
C TYR A 538 2.53 13.60 -35.86
N THR A 539 1.54 14.47 -35.73
CA THR A 539 1.74 15.89 -35.40
C THR A 539 1.27 16.12 -33.97
N ILE A 540 2.18 16.56 -33.11
CA ILE A 540 1.91 16.92 -31.72
C ILE A 540 1.84 18.43 -31.63
N THR A 541 0.70 18.94 -31.16
CA THR A 541 0.47 20.37 -30.92
C THR A 541 0.26 20.60 -29.43
N ALA A 542 1.14 21.38 -28.81
CA ALA A 542 1.09 21.80 -27.41
C ALA A 542 0.97 23.33 -27.33
N GLY A 543 -0.25 23.81 -27.18
CA GLY A 543 -0.56 25.24 -27.29
C GLY A 543 -0.23 25.80 -28.68
N ASP A 544 0.75 26.68 -28.75
CA ASP A 544 1.25 27.33 -29.97
C ASP A 544 2.39 26.55 -30.65
N GLU A 545 2.98 25.57 -29.97
CA GLU A 545 4.07 24.78 -30.50
C GLU A 545 3.53 23.55 -31.23
N THR A 546 4.09 23.24 -32.41
CA THR A 546 3.71 22.08 -33.21
C THR A 546 4.95 21.39 -33.74
N GLN A 547 5.03 20.06 -33.57
CA GLN A 547 6.10 19.23 -34.10
C GLN A 547 5.51 18.03 -34.85
N THR A 548 6.12 17.66 -35.98
CA THR A 548 5.72 16.47 -36.75
C THR A 548 6.83 15.42 -36.67
N ILE A 549 6.45 14.21 -36.30
CA ILE A 549 7.34 13.09 -35.99
C ILE A 549 6.99 11.94 -36.92
N GLU A 550 8.02 11.28 -37.46
CA GLU A 550 7.90 10.03 -38.20
C GLU A 550 8.42 8.89 -37.32
N MET A 551 7.56 7.90 -37.02
CA MET A 551 7.90 6.77 -36.18
C MET A 551 8.74 5.74 -36.94
N THR A 552 10.02 6.02 -37.15
CA THR A 552 10.93 5.10 -37.88
C THR A 552 11.20 3.80 -37.10
N SER A 553 11.04 3.83 -35.77
CA SER A 553 11.06 2.73 -34.81
C SER A 553 9.85 2.83 -33.87
N ASN A 554 9.64 1.79 -33.03
CA ASN A 554 8.60 1.86 -31.99
C ASN A 554 8.90 2.94 -30.95
N ILE A 555 10.17 3.21 -30.66
CA ILE A 555 10.59 4.25 -29.72
C ILE A 555 11.12 5.45 -30.50
N TYR A 556 10.57 6.63 -30.23
CA TYR A 556 11.09 7.91 -30.71
C TYR A 556 11.42 8.80 -29.51
N SER A 557 12.60 9.40 -29.48
CA SER A 557 12.99 10.38 -28.48
C SER A 557 13.59 11.61 -29.14
N SER A 558 13.08 12.80 -28.82
CA SER A 558 13.66 14.06 -29.32
C SER A 558 14.96 14.38 -28.58
N ASN A 559 16.05 14.61 -29.32
CA ASN A 559 17.39 14.92 -28.82
C ASN A 559 17.90 13.90 -27.79
N GLU A 560 18.45 12.78 -28.27
CA GLU A 560 19.28 11.88 -27.47
C GLU A 560 20.42 12.68 -26.82
N ARG A 561 20.30 12.99 -25.52
CA ARG A 561 21.51 13.15 -24.71
C ARG A 561 21.97 11.74 -24.40
N HIS A 562 22.89 11.22 -25.20
CA HIS A 562 23.68 10.07 -24.77
C HIS A 562 24.25 10.39 -23.39
N ARG A 563 23.85 9.60 -22.37
CA ARG A 563 24.53 9.60 -21.07
C ARG A 563 25.97 9.16 -21.26
#